data_AF-A0A7Y3NZY6-F1
#
_entry.id   AF-A0A7Y3NZY6-F1
#
_cell.length_a   1.000
_cell.length_b   1.000
_cell.length_c   1.000
_cell.angle_alpha   90.00
_cell.angle_beta   90.00
_cell.angle_gamma   90.00
#
_symmetry.space_group_name_H-M   'P 1'
#
loop_
_entity.id
_entity.type
_entity.pdbx_description
1 polymer ?
#
loop_
_entity_poly.entity_id
_entity_poly.type
_entity_poly.pdbx_seq_one_letter_code
_entity_poly.pdbx_strand_id
1 'polypeptide(L)'
;LRGNVHTRLKKLQSGMYDAIFLAAAAVNRLNLDVSAFHAVKLSSQEFMPAPAQGVLALQVRENDAALLTVLKALNHLDVEEAVGVERKIFSLFRGGCNLPLGIYCEKHADESDKPFFKIFAAYSPEVKDYPRYYYFQTALPTGWDKKLSDRIRLNKPCSVFITRDIKDDDFFSRSLKANGYKVNGRSFIEFKPIPFGTVPATDWIFFSSKHAVTYFFDRKPETGNAKLGAIGKSTAEALRSYGRRADFIGASTDTRLIGKQFASLIKSGRALFPQAKDSMRTVQQQFVNKEQVLDLSVYETISKPVEDTPYSDIILFTSPSNAEAFLEKKRLKSEQKIIAMGDATAHTLKKAGYPSVYHVPSYDEIGLLMAVYSI
;
A
#
# COMPACT_ATOMS: atom_id res chain seq x y z
N LEU A 1 -15.08 1.89 24.64
CA LEU A 1 -16.47 1.70 24.14
C LEU A 1 -16.95 0.28 24.46
N ARG A 2 -18.03 0.10 25.23
CA ARG A 2 -18.61 -1.22 25.62
C ARG A 2 -20.05 -1.36 25.08
N GLY A 3 -20.58 -2.59 25.07
CA GLY A 3 -21.93 -2.93 24.59
C GLY A 3 -21.91 -3.74 23.27
N ASN A 4 -23.07 -4.16 22.77
CA ASN A 4 -23.19 -4.83 21.45
C ASN A 4 -22.93 -3.84 20.30
N VAL A 5 -22.68 -4.35 19.08
CA VAL A 5 -22.30 -3.50 17.93
C VAL A 5 -23.37 -2.45 17.60
N HIS A 6 -24.66 -2.80 17.65
CA HIS A 6 -25.76 -1.86 17.43
C HIS A 6 -25.74 -0.68 18.41
N THR A 7 -25.51 -0.93 19.70
CA THR A 7 -25.44 0.13 20.71
C THR A 7 -24.25 1.04 20.46
N ARG A 8 -23.12 0.48 20.02
CA ARG A 8 -21.91 1.24 19.67
C ARG A 8 -22.15 2.16 18.47
N LEU A 9 -22.84 1.66 17.43
CA LEU A 9 -23.22 2.45 16.25
C LEU A 9 -24.20 3.58 16.62
N LYS A 10 -25.21 3.30 17.46
CA LYS A 10 -26.12 4.34 17.97
C LYS A 10 -25.37 5.45 18.71
N LYS A 11 -24.38 5.09 19.54
CA LYS A 11 -23.55 6.08 20.26
C LYS A 11 -22.74 6.97 19.32
N LEU A 12 -22.17 6.38 18.26
CA LEU A 12 -21.52 7.16 17.20
C LEU A 12 -22.53 8.08 16.50
N GLN A 13 -23.71 7.57 16.13
CA GLN A 13 -24.77 8.36 15.49
C GLN A 13 -25.23 9.55 16.34
N SER A 14 -25.31 9.36 17.66
CA SER A 14 -25.67 10.42 18.61
C SER A 14 -24.55 11.43 18.89
N GLY A 15 -23.40 11.33 18.23
CA GLY A 15 -22.29 12.25 18.41
C GLY A 15 -21.53 12.08 19.74
N MET A 16 -21.67 10.95 20.43
CA MET A 16 -20.91 10.70 21.67
C MET A 16 -19.43 10.38 21.42
N TYR A 17 -19.08 10.07 20.17
CA TYR A 17 -17.73 9.75 19.72
C TYR A 17 -17.52 10.33 18.32
N ASP A 18 -16.31 10.79 18.01
CA ASP A 18 -15.94 11.20 16.65
C ASP A 18 -15.73 9.98 15.73
N ALA A 19 -15.22 8.88 16.30
CA ALA A 19 -14.98 7.63 15.59
C ALA A 19 -15.07 6.43 16.55
N ILE A 20 -15.37 5.25 16.00
CA ILE A 20 -15.33 3.98 16.74
C ILE A 20 -14.58 2.92 15.94
N PHE A 21 -13.96 1.98 16.65
CA PHE A 21 -13.36 0.79 16.06
C PHE A 21 -14.29 -0.41 16.20
N LEU A 22 -14.52 -1.11 15.09
CA LEU A 22 -15.32 -2.32 15.03
C LEU A 22 -14.54 -3.42 14.32
N ALA A 23 -14.73 -4.66 14.76
CA ALA A 23 -14.23 -5.81 14.02
C ALA A 23 -14.98 -5.92 12.69
N ALA A 24 -14.27 -5.88 11.56
CA ALA A 24 -14.87 -5.99 10.23
C ALA A 24 -15.71 -7.26 10.07
N ALA A 25 -15.25 -8.39 10.64
CA ALA A 25 -15.99 -9.65 10.64
C ALA A 25 -17.37 -9.53 11.32
N ALA A 26 -17.49 -8.73 12.39
CA ALA A 26 -18.75 -8.54 13.08
C ALA A 26 -19.73 -7.69 12.25
N VAL A 27 -19.23 -6.66 11.56
CA VAL A 27 -20.04 -5.84 10.64
C VAL A 27 -20.58 -6.68 9.50
N ASN A 28 -19.71 -7.48 8.86
CA ASN A 28 -20.08 -8.32 7.72
C ASN A 28 -21.06 -9.44 8.13
N ARG A 29 -20.76 -10.18 9.20
CA ARG A 29 -21.59 -11.32 9.64
C ARG A 29 -22.99 -10.89 10.07
N LEU A 30 -23.11 -9.70 10.66
CA LEU A 30 -24.40 -9.15 11.10
C LEU A 30 -25.09 -8.31 10.02
N ASN A 31 -24.49 -8.19 8.83
CA ASN A 31 -24.98 -7.38 7.72
C ASN A 31 -25.39 -5.96 8.16
N LEU A 32 -24.54 -5.31 8.96
CA LEU A 32 -24.85 -4.00 9.52
C LEU A 32 -24.72 -2.92 8.46
N ASP A 33 -25.76 -2.10 8.34
CA ASP A 33 -25.69 -0.89 7.54
C ASP A 33 -24.84 0.18 8.26
N VAL A 34 -23.71 0.50 7.65
CA VAL A 34 -22.79 1.57 8.10
C VAL A 34 -22.65 2.68 7.05
N SER A 35 -23.54 2.71 6.05
CA SER A 35 -23.49 3.68 4.94
C SER A 35 -23.65 5.13 5.40
N ALA A 36 -24.33 5.35 6.52
CA ALA A 36 -24.46 6.65 7.17
C ALA A 36 -23.13 7.20 7.72
N PHE A 37 -22.12 6.34 7.89
CA PHE A 37 -20.82 6.72 8.45
C PHE A 37 -19.71 6.69 7.40
N HIS A 38 -18.62 7.38 7.70
CA HIS A 38 -17.37 7.14 7.00
C HIS A 38 -16.71 5.87 7.55
N ALA A 39 -16.89 4.75 6.84
CA ALA A 39 -16.24 3.50 7.19
C ALA A 39 -14.87 3.38 6.49
N VAL A 40 -13.82 3.20 7.27
CA VAL A 40 -12.48 2.85 6.76
C VAL A 40 -12.17 1.42 7.19
N LYS A 41 -12.03 0.53 6.22
CA LYS A 41 -11.50 -0.81 6.47
C LYS A 41 -9.97 -0.71 6.53
N LEU A 42 -9.41 -0.98 7.70
CA LEU A 42 -7.95 -1.08 7.86
C LEU A 42 -7.48 -2.42 7.28
N SER A 43 -6.43 -2.38 6.46
CA SER A 43 -5.80 -3.60 5.98
C SER A 43 -4.94 -4.24 7.07
N SER A 44 -4.58 -5.52 6.90
CA SER A 44 -3.65 -6.20 7.79
C SER A 44 -2.24 -5.61 7.74
N GLN A 45 -1.88 -4.89 6.66
CA GLN A 45 -0.61 -4.18 6.57
C GLN A 45 -0.64 -2.86 7.36
N GLU A 46 -1.78 -2.17 7.41
CA GLU A 46 -1.96 -0.93 8.17
C GLU A 46 -2.15 -1.17 9.67
N PHE A 47 -2.94 -2.19 10.00
CA PHE A 47 -3.24 -2.60 11.36
C PHE A 47 -2.79 -4.04 11.57
N MET A 48 -1.48 -4.19 11.80
CA MET A 48 -0.83 -5.50 11.88
C MET A 48 -1.47 -6.37 12.98
N PRO A 49 -2.01 -7.55 12.62
CA PRO A 49 -2.62 -8.43 13.61
C PRO A 49 -1.57 -9.12 14.47
N ALA A 50 -2.00 -9.61 15.63
CA ALA A 50 -1.21 -10.58 16.39
C ALA A 50 -1.06 -11.88 15.57
N PRO A 51 0.05 -12.62 15.74
CA PRO A 51 0.23 -13.92 15.08
C PRO A 51 -0.97 -14.85 15.31
N ALA A 52 -1.47 -15.47 14.25
CA ALA A 52 -2.64 -16.35 14.20
C ALA A 52 -3.99 -15.69 14.59
N GLN A 53 -4.08 -14.36 14.62
CA GLN A 53 -5.32 -13.69 14.99
C GLN A 53 -6.46 -13.98 14.01
N GLY A 54 -7.60 -14.42 14.54
CA GLY A 54 -8.80 -14.74 13.75
C GLY A 54 -8.87 -16.18 13.24
N VAL A 55 -7.84 -16.99 13.48
CA VAL A 55 -7.82 -18.41 13.11
C VAL A 55 -8.65 -19.22 14.09
N LEU A 56 -9.45 -20.14 13.58
CA LEU A 56 -10.16 -21.15 14.38
C LEU A 56 -9.33 -22.42 14.42
N ALA A 57 -8.95 -22.85 15.63
CA ALA A 57 -8.23 -24.10 15.84
C ALA A 57 -9.15 -25.15 16.44
N LEU A 58 -9.04 -26.38 15.96
CA LEU A 58 -9.64 -27.56 16.58
C LEU A 58 -8.59 -28.23 17.46
N GLN A 59 -8.96 -28.55 18.69
CA GLN A 59 -8.08 -29.24 19.64
C GLN A 59 -8.60 -30.65 19.86
N VAL A 60 -7.69 -31.62 19.81
CA VAL A 60 -7.97 -33.02 20.12
C VAL A 60 -6.99 -33.50 21.19
N ARG A 61 -7.35 -34.57 21.90
CA ARG A 61 -6.44 -35.23 22.83
C ARG A 61 -5.29 -35.84 22.03
N GLU A 62 -4.06 -35.71 22.53
CA GLU A 62 -2.84 -36.18 21.86
C GLU A 62 -2.90 -37.66 21.43
N ASN A 63 -3.55 -38.51 22.23
CA ASN A 63 -3.66 -39.95 21.98
C ASN A 63 -4.89 -40.36 21.15
N ASP A 64 -5.74 -39.42 20.70
CA ASP A 64 -6.95 -39.71 19.92
C ASP A 64 -6.68 -39.60 18.40
N ALA A 65 -5.90 -40.55 17.88
CA ALA A 65 -5.51 -40.59 16.47
C ALA A 65 -6.71 -40.79 15.52
N ALA A 66 -7.76 -41.47 15.99
CA ALA A 66 -8.99 -41.68 15.22
C ALA A 66 -9.71 -40.35 14.99
N LEU A 67 -9.95 -39.58 16.06
CA LEU A 67 -10.57 -38.26 15.93
C LEU A 67 -9.69 -37.29 15.14
N LEU A 68 -8.37 -37.33 15.35
CA LEU A 68 -7.43 -36.49 14.58
C LEU A 68 -7.55 -36.74 13.07
N THR A 69 -7.74 -37.99 12.66
CA THR A 69 -7.86 -38.36 11.23
C THR A 69 -9.12 -37.77 10.61
N VAL A 70 -10.25 -37.81 11.33
CA VAL A 70 -11.49 -37.13 10.92
C VAL A 70 -11.30 -35.61 10.91
N LEU A 71 -10.64 -35.09 11.95
CA LEU A 71 -10.16 -33.72 12.16
C LEU A 71 -9.53 -33.10 10.90
N LYS A 72 -8.57 -33.83 10.35
CA LYS A 72 -7.73 -33.38 9.23
C LYS A 72 -8.52 -33.04 7.97
N ALA A 73 -9.68 -33.64 7.75
CA ALA A 73 -10.52 -33.33 6.60
C ALA A 73 -11.15 -31.92 6.66
N LEU A 74 -11.26 -31.34 7.87
CA LEU A 74 -11.76 -29.97 8.07
C LEU A 74 -10.65 -28.92 8.02
N ASN A 75 -9.38 -29.34 7.95
CA ASN A 75 -8.24 -28.44 7.99
C ASN A 75 -8.03 -27.75 6.64
N HIS A 76 -7.77 -26.45 6.68
CA HIS A 76 -7.38 -25.69 5.50
C HIS A 76 -5.87 -25.54 5.46
N LEU A 77 -5.21 -26.29 4.57
CA LEU A 77 -3.74 -26.38 4.53
C LEU A 77 -3.05 -25.02 4.37
N ASP A 78 -3.56 -24.14 3.51
CA ASP A 78 -2.94 -22.82 3.33
C ASP A 78 -2.98 -21.94 4.59
N VAL A 79 -4.04 -22.08 5.41
CA VAL A 79 -4.16 -21.36 6.69
C VAL A 79 -3.20 -21.98 7.70
N GLU A 80 -3.11 -23.31 7.76
CA GLU A 80 -2.16 -24.01 8.63
C GLU A 80 -0.71 -23.57 8.34
N GLU A 81 -0.31 -23.53 7.06
CA GLU A 81 1.04 -23.13 6.66
C GLU A 81 1.33 -21.66 6.98
N ALA A 82 0.41 -20.74 6.65
CA ALA A 82 0.56 -19.32 6.96
C ALA A 82 0.70 -19.07 8.47
N VAL A 83 -0.16 -19.71 9.28
CA VAL A 83 -0.10 -19.63 10.74
C VAL A 83 1.16 -20.28 11.29
N GLY A 84 1.60 -21.39 10.69
CA GLY A 84 2.87 -22.04 11.01
C GLY A 84 4.04 -21.07 10.85
N VAL A 85 4.07 -20.32 9.74
CA VAL A 85 5.06 -19.27 9.48
C VAL A 85 5.00 -18.16 10.55
N GLU A 86 3.82 -17.61 10.81
CA GLU A 86 3.62 -16.54 11.80
C GLU A 86 4.08 -16.97 13.20
N ARG A 87 3.63 -18.15 13.66
CA ARG A 87 3.97 -18.69 14.98
C ARG A 87 5.43 -19.09 15.07
N LYS A 88 6.05 -19.55 13.98
CA LYS A 88 7.48 -19.87 13.95
C LYS A 88 8.32 -18.63 14.20
N ILE A 89 8.05 -17.54 13.48
CA ILE A 89 8.71 -16.25 13.72
C ILE A 89 8.44 -15.84 15.18
N PHE A 90 7.18 -15.80 15.62
CA PHE A 90 6.82 -15.41 16.99
C PHE A 90 7.60 -16.21 18.05
N SER A 91 7.77 -17.52 17.89
CA SER A 91 8.52 -18.36 18.84
C SER A 91 10.00 -17.99 18.99
N LEU A 92 10.59 -17.38 17.97
CA LEU A 92 11.96 -16.85 18.02
C LEU A 92 12.02 -15.52 18.76
N PHE A 93 10.90 -14.81 18.85
CA PHE A 93 10.73 -13.69 19.76
C PHE A 93 10.41 -14.24 21.15
N ARG A 94 11.43 -14.40 22.00
CA ARG A 94 11.32 -14.79 23.43
C ARG A 94 10.49 -13.82 24.31
N GLY A 95 9.58 -13.05 23.72
CA GLY A 95 8.66 -12.16 24.43
C GLY A 95 7.38 -12.90 24.82
N GLY A 96 6.84 -12.56 25.99
CA GLY A 96 5.50 -12.95 26.38
C GLY A 96 4.42 -12.16 25.62
N CYS A 97 3.17 -12.31 26.03
CA CYS A 97 2.00 -11.67 25.39
C CYS A 97 2.04 -10.13 25.33
N ASN A 98 2.98 -9.48 26.03
CA ASN A 98 3.13 -8.02 26.06
C ASN A 98 4.11 -7.49 25.01
N LEU A 99 4.76 -8.35 24.23
CA LEU A 99 5.66 -7.91 23.17
C LEU A 99 4.85 -7.22 22.05
N PRO A 100 5.15 -5.96 21.70
CA PRO A 100 4.53 -5.28 20.56
C PRO A 100 5.02 -5.86 19.23
N LEU A 101 4.46 -7.01 18.85
CA LEU A 101 4.82 -7.76 17.65
C LEU A 101 3.55 -8.19 16.93
N GLY A 102 3.39 -7.71 15.70
CA GLY A 102 2.40 -8.21 14.76
C GLY A 102 3.10 -8.93 13.61
N ILE A 103 2.53 -10.06 13.18
CA ILE A 103 3.04 -10.84 12.05
C ILE A 103 1.83 -11.34 11.28
N TYR A 104 1.84 -11.12 9.97
CA TYR A 104 0.81 -11.57 9.05
C TYR A 104 1.44 -12.22 7.83
N CYS A 105 0.99 -13.43 7.49
CA CYS A 105 1.50 -14.19 6.36
C CYS A 105 0.41 -14.47 5.34
N GLU A 106 0.73 -14.23 4.07
CA GLU A 106 -0.13 -14.56 2.94
C GLU A 106 0.59 -15.54 2.03
N LYS A 107 -0.06 -16.68 1.73
CA LYS A 107 0.39 -17.63 0.72
C LYS A 107 -0.18 -17.21 -0.63
N HIS A 108 0.69 -17.15 -1.63
CA HIS A 108 0.39 -16.82 -3.01
C HIS A 108 0.98 -17.88 -3.93
N ALA A 109 0.57 -17.89 -5.20
CA ALA A 109 1.21 -18.65 -6.26
C ALA A 109 1.78 -17.67 -7.30
N ASP A 110 2.95 -18.00 -7.85
CA ASP A 110 3.51 -17.24 -8.98
C ASP A 110 2.83 -17.62 -10.31
N GLU A 111 3.27 -17.03 -11.42
CA GLU A 111 2.69 -17.29 -12.75
C GLU A 111 2.86 -18.76 -13.20
N SER A 112 3.75 -19.52 -12.55
CA SER A 112 3.97 -20.96 -12.79
C SER A 112 3.30 -21.85 -11.73
N ASP A 113 2.33 -21.29 -10.98
CA ASP A 113 1.59 -21.95 -9.91
C ASP A 113 2.48 -22.44 -8.73
N LYS A 114 3.69 -21.89 -8.59
CA LYS A 114 4.58 -22.24 -7.47
C LYS A 114 4.24 -21.39 -6.25
N PRO A 115 4.06 -22.01 -5.07
CA PRO A 115 3.68 -21.27 -3.88
C PRO A 115 4.84 -20.41 -3.37
N PHE A 116 4.50 -19.23 -2.86
CA PHE A 116 5.39 -18.37 -2.12
C PHE A 116 4.64 -17.63 -1.01
N PHE A 117 5.36 -17.24 0.03
CA PHE A 117 4.82 -16.55 1.19
C PHE A 117 5.26 -15.09 1.18
N LYS A 118 4.31 -14.20 1.36
CA LYS A 118 4.54 -12.80 1.73
C LYS A 118 4.35 -12.67 3.23
N ILE A 119 5.34 -12.09 3.90
CA ILE A 119 5.35 -11.95 5.34
C ILE A 119 5.49 -10.47 5.66
N PHE A 120 4.52 -9.97 6.42
CA PHE A 120 4.51 -8.63 6.95
C PHE A 120 4.73 -8.71 8.46
N ALA A 121 5.55 -7.82 8.99
CA ALA A 121 5.74 -7.73 10.43
C ALA A 121 5.79 -6.29 10.89
N ALA A 122 5.30 -6.04 12.11
CA ALA A 122 5.44 -4.78 12.81
C ALA A 122 6.03 -5.08 14.19
N TYR A 123 7.08 -4.37 14.57
CA TYR A 123 7.79 -4.60 15.82
C TYR A 123 8.22 -3.29 16.45
N SER A 124 7.97 -3.15 17.75
CA SER A 124 8.63 -2.13 18.58
C SER A 124 9.18 -2.75 19.87
N PRO A 125 10.26 -2.20 20.45
CA PRO A 125 10.77 -2.65 21.74
C PRO A 125 9.74 -2.47 22.87
N GLU A 126 9.09 -1.31 22.91
CA GLU A 126 8.07 -0.95 23.89
C GLU A 126 6.77 -0.50 23.22
N VAL A 127 5.64 -0.58 23.92
CA VAL A 127 4.31 -0.19 23.42
C VAL A 127 4.23 1.27 22.96
N LYS A 128 5.03 2.15 23.59
CA LYS A 128 5.07 3.59 23.30
C LYS A 128 5.99 3.97 22.13
N ASP A 129 6.85 3.05 21.69
CA ASP A 129 7.84 3.33 20.66
C ASP A 129 7.21 3.29 19.26
N TYR A 130 7.82 4.00 18.31
CA TYR A 130 7.38 3.93 16.92
C TYR A 130 7.68 2.53 16.35
N PRO A 131 6.66 1.82 15.84
CA PRO A 131 6.85 0.49 15.27
C PRO A 131 7.67 0.56 13.99
N ARG A 132 8.56 -0.42 13.83
CA ARG A 132 9.26 -0.69 12.58
C ARG A 132 8.46 -1.74 11.81
N TYR A 133 8.26 -1.48 10.53
CA TYR A 133 7.50 -2.34 9.63
C TYR A 133 8.44 -3.09 8.70
N TYR A 134 8.18 -4.35 8.46
CA TYR A 134 9.03 -5.22 7.65
C TYR A 134 8.19 -5.96 6.62
N TYR A 135 8.82 -6.24 5.48
CA TYR A 135 8.27 -7.07 4.41
C TYR A 135 9.32 -8.06 3.94
N PHE A 136 8.91 -9.32 3.80
CA PHE A 136 9.77 -10.40 3.33
C PHE A 136 8.98 -11.35 2.42
N GLN A 137 9.67 -11.91 1.43
CA GLN A 137 9.09 -12.89 0.51
C GLN A 137 9.98 -14.12 0.42
N THR A 138 9.38 -15.31 0.41
CA THR A 138 10.10 -16.59 0.39
C THR A 138 9.28 -17.68 -0.30
N ALA A 139 9.94 -18.55 -1.05
CA ALA A 139 9.31 -19.77 -1.59
C ALA A 139 9.31 -20.94 -0.59
N LEU A 140 10.08 -20.83 0.49
CA LEU A 140 10.20 -21.87 1.50
C LEU A 140 9.34 -21.53 2.73
N PRO A 141 8.62 -22.49 3.32
CA PRO A 141 7.86 -22.26 4.56
C PRO A 141 8.77 -22.14 5.79
N THR A 142 10.01 -22.62 5.74
CA THR A 142 10.96 -22.63 6.88
C THR A 142 12.41 -22.35 6.44
N GLY A 143 13.32 -22.15 7.39
CA GLY A 143 14.77 -22.04 7.15
C GLY A 143 15.29 -20.60 7.00
N TRP A 144 14.40 -19.62 6.91
CA TRP A 144 14.71 -18.19 6.84
C TRP A 144 14.30 -17.43 8.12
N ASP A 145 13.53 -18.09 8.99
CA ASP A 145 12.86 -17.54 10.18
C ASP A 145 13.84 -16.91 11.17
N LYS A 146 14.98 -17.56 11.42
CA LYS A 146 16.05 -17.01 12.28
C LYS A 146 16.65 -15.74 11.69
N LYS A 147 16.99 -15.75 10.40
CA LYS A 147 17.56 -14.59 9.71
C LYS A 147 16.59 -13.40 9.69
N LEU A 148 15.30 -13.66 9.47
CA LEU A 148 14.29 -12.60 9.54
C LEU A 148 14.13 -12.07 10.96
N SER A 149 14.06 -12.95 11.96
CA SER A 149 13.91 -12.55 13.36
C SER A 149 15.11 -11.72 13.84
N ASP A 150 16.32 -12.12 13.46
CA ASP A 150 17.53 -11.36 13.73
C ASP A 150 17.45 -9.99 13.05
N ARG A 151 17.02 -9.91 11.77
CA ARG A 151 16.84 -8.63 11.08
C ARG A 151 15.82 -7.73 11.75
N ILE A 152 14.67 -8.26 12.18
CA ILE A 152 13.63 -7.48 12.86
C ILE A 152 14.14 -6.96 14.21
N ARG A 153 14.89 -7.79 14.96
CA ARG A 153 15.48 -7.39 16.24
C ARG A 153 16.55 -6.33 16.06
N LEU A 154 17.46 -6.52 15.10
CA LEU A 154 18.54 -5.58 14.85
C LEU A 154 17.98 -4.28 14.24
N ASN A 155 18.18 -3.17 14.93
CA ASN A 155 18.03 -1.85 14.32
C ASN A 155 19.38 -1.44 13.75
N LYS A 156 19.46 -1.14 12.45
CA LYS A 156 20.67 -0.60 11.81
C LYS A 156 20.34 0.70 11.11
N PRO A 157 20.20 1.81 11.86
CA PRO A 157 19.84 3.09 11.29
C PRO A 157 20.91 3.57 10.32
N CYS A 158 20.47 4.13 9.21
CA CYS A 158 21.33 4.66 8.16
C CYS A 158 20.71 5.95 7.59
N SER A 159 21.35 6.52 6.58
CA SER A 159 20.84 7.70 5.88
C SER A 159 19.93 7.31 4.71
N VAL A 160 18.78 7.98 4.62
CA VAL A 160 17.73 7.73 3.62
C VAL A 160 17.43 9.03 2.90
N PHE A 161 17.49 8.98 1.57
CA PHE A 161 17.02 10.05 0.70
C PHE A 161 15.78 9.58 -0.06
N ILE A 162 14.70 10.37 -0.05
CA ILE A 162 13.50 10.09 -0.86
C ILE A 162 13.27 11.21 -1.88
N THR A 163 12.97 10.85 -3.13
CA THR A 163 12.75 11.83 -4.20
C THR A 163 11.33 12.43 -4.17
N ARG A 164 10.90 12.89 -2.99
CA ARG A 164 9.71 13.72 -2.79
C ARG A 164 9.98 14.71 -1.67
N ASP A 165 9.26 15.81 -1.66
CA ASP A 165 9.30 16.73 -0.53
C ASP A 165 8.71 16.05 0.71
N ILE A 166 9.39 16.20 1.84
CA ILE A 166 8.98 15.67 3.13
C ILE A 166 8.43 16.81 3.98
N LYS A 167 7.31 16.56 4.66
CA LYS A 167 6.82 17.43 5.73
C LYS A 167 7.29 16.88 7.08
N ASP A 168 7.58 17.76 8.03
CA ASP A 168 8.12 17.33 9.33
C ASP A 168 7.16 16.45 10.15
N ASP A 169 5.85 16.57 9.90
CA ASP A 169 4.78 15.81 10.56
C ASP A 169 4.41 14.50 9.83
N ASP A 170 5.03 14.22 8.68
CA ASP A 170 4.74 13.05 7.87
C ASP A 170 5.17 11.75 8.55
N PHE A 171 4.32 10.71 8.45
CA PHE A 171 4.45 9.46 9.19
C PHE A 171 5.77 8.74 8.89
N PHE A 172 6.18 8.71 7.61
CA PHE A 172 7.43 8.09 7.18
C PHE A 172 8.66 8.74 7.84
N SER A 173 8.72 10.08 7.82
CA SER A 173 9.84 10.83 8.41
C SER A 173 9.91 10.64 9.93
N ARG A 174 8.75 10.75 10.60
CA ARG A 174 8.65 10.55 12.05
C ARG A 174 9.07 9.15 12.47
N SER A 175 8.56 8.12 11.80
CA SER A 175 8.88 6.72 12.12
C SER A 175 10.37 6.44 11.98
N LEU A 176 10.98 6.84 10.86
CA LEU A 176 12.40 6.65 10.60
C LEU A 176 13.27 7.43 11.59
N LYS A 177 12.99 8.72 11.81
CA LYS A 177 13.72 9.57 12.78
C LYS A 177 13.61 9.01 14.20
N ALA A 178 12.41 8.58 14.64
CA ALA A 178 12.20 7.96 15.95
C ALA A 178 12.99 6.65 16.13
N ASN A 179 13.29 5.97 15.03
CA ASN A 179 14.12 4.76 15.01
C ASN A 179 15.60 5.06 14.67
N GLY A 180 16.03 6.32 14.71
CA GLY A 180 17.44 6.74 14.59
C GLY A 180 17.96 6.96 13.16
N TYR A 181 17.11 6.89 12.14
CA TYR A 181 17.52 7.10 10.75
C TYR A 181 17.66 8.59 10.44
N LYS A 182 18.61 8.94 9.56
CA LYS A 182 18.75 10.29 9.02
C LYS A 182 17.95 10.38 7.73
N VAL A 183 16.90 11.19 7.70
CA VAL A 183 15.98 11.25 6.56
C VAL A 183 16.04 12.63 5.91
N ASN A 184 16.28 12.64 4.60
CA ASN A 184 16.17 13.82 3.75
C ASN A 184 15.26 13.50 2.57
N GLY A 185 14.62 14.51 2.00
CA GLY A 185 13.87 14.32 0.77
C GLY A 185 13.61 15.62 0.04
N ARG A 186 13.56 15.50 -1.28
CA ARG A 186 13.31 16.61 -2.19
C ARG A 186 12.74 16.08 -3.49
N SER A 187 11.74 16.75 -4.03
CA SER A 187 11.26 16.52 -5.39
C SER A 187 12.18 17.19 -6.41
N PHE A 188 12.53 16.48 -7.48
CA PHE A 188 13.23 17.03 -8.64
C PHE A 188 12.29 17.31 -9.80
N ILE A 189 10.99 17.29 -9.53
CA ILE A 189 9.96 17.61 -10.50
C ILE A 189 8.98 18.62 -9.91
N GLU A 190 8.32 19.32 -10.82
CA GLU A 190 7.20 20.21 -10.57
C GLU A 190 6.08 19.86 -11.53
N PHE A 191 4.85 20.11 -11.10
CA PHE A 191 3.68 19.93 -11.94
C PHE A 191 3.14 21.31 -12.34
N LYS A 192 2.93 21.51 -13.64
CA LYS A 192 2.25 22.71 -14.16
C LYS A 192 0.87 22.36 -14.68
N PRO A 193 -0.16 23.16 -14.33
CA PRO A 193 -1.51 22.91 -14.82
C PRO A 193 -1.58 23.11 -16.34
N ILE A 194 -2.29 22.22 -17.03
CA ILE A 194 -2.66 22.39 -18.43
C ILE A 194 -4.12 22.85 -18.48
N PRO A 195 -4.43 24.01 -19.09
CA PRO A 195 -5.81 24.43 -19.29
C PRO A 195 -6.57 23.43 -20.15
N PHE A 196 -7.83 23.17 -19.79
CA PHE A 196 -8.74 22.36 -20.59
C PHE A 196 -10.13 23.02 -20.67
N GLY A 197 -10.86 22.68 -21.73
CA GLY A 197 -12.22 23.18 -21.98
C GLY A 197 -13.30 22.39 -21.23
N THR A 198 -14.46 22.24 -21.86
CA THR A 198 -15.58 21.48 -21.29
C THR A 198 -15.24 19.99 -21.17
N VAL A 199 -15.63 19.39 -20.06
CA VAL A 199 -15.51 17.95 -19.83
C VAL A 199 -16.50 17.23 -20.75
N PRO A 200 -16.07 16.24 -21.56
CA PRO A 200 -16.97 15.50 -22.43
C PRO A 200 -17.94 14.64 -21.62
N ALA A 201 -19.14 14.43 -22.16
CA ALA A 201 -20.14 13.55 -21.55
C ALA A 201 -19.55 12.14 -21.35
N THR A 202 -19.55 11.68 -20.09
CA THR A 202 -18.90 10.45 -19.66
C THR A 202 -19.69 9.82 -18.51
N ASP A 203 -19.64 8.49 -18.42
CA ASP A 203 -20.24 7.74 -17.32
C ASP A 203 -19.29 7.66 -16.11
N TRP A 204 -17.99 7.71 -16.40
CA TRP A 204 -16.93 7.59 -15.41
C TRP A 204 -15.83 8.65 -15.60
N ILE A 205 -15.23 9.05 -14.49
CA ILE A 205 -13.97 9.81 -14.46
C ILE A 205 -12.99 9.04 -13.58
N PHE A 206 -11.87 8.60 -14.15
CA PHE A 206 -10.86 7.80 -13.46
C PHE A 206 -9.56 8.57 -13.28
N PHE A 207 -9.06 8.62 -12.05
CA PHE A 207 -7.83 9.29 -11.69
C PHE A 207 -6.71 8.30 -11.34
N SER A 208 -5.62 8.41 -12.09
CA SER A 208 -4.39 7.63 -11.84
C SER A 208 -3.41 8.31 -10.89
N SER A 209 -3.71 9.53 -10.40
CA SER A 209 -2.86 10.24 -9.44
C SER A 209 -3.64 11.29 -8.64
N LYS A 210 -3.21 11.56 -7.41
CA LYS A 210 -3.71 12.68 -6.59
C LYS A 210 -3.53 14.05 -7.26
N HIS A 211 -2.48 14.21 -8.07
CA HIS A 211 -2.22 15.45 -8.82
C HIS A 211 -3.27 15.65 -9.91
N ALA A 212 -3.63 14.59 -10.64
CA ALA A 212 -4.71 14.67 -11.62
C ALA A 212 -6.05 15.10 -10.98
N VAL A 213 -6.36 14.58 -9.77
CA VAL A 213 -7.53 15.01 -9.00
C VAL A 213 -7.47 16.51 -8.71
N THR A 214 -6.33 16.96 -8.16
CA THR A 214 -6.11 18.35 -7.76
C THR A 214 -6.28 19.29 -8.96
N TYR A 215 -5.50 19.08 -10.02
CA TYR A 215 -5.53 19.96 -11.22
C TYR A 215 -6.84 19.90 -11.99
N PHE A 216 -7.57 18.79 -11.94
CA PHE A 216 -8.89 18.69 -12.53
C PHE A 216 -9.92 19.48 -11.70
N PHE A 217 -10.02 19.24 -10.39
CA PHE A 217 -11.07 19.86 -9.56
C PHE A 217 -10.79 21.31 -9.14
N ASP A 218 -9.53 21.77 -9.14
CA ASP A 218 -9.19 23.19 -8.95
C ASP A 218 -9.83 24.08 -10.03
N ARG A 219 -10.10 23.52 -11.21
CA ARG A 219 -10.83 24.20 -12.29
C ARG A 219 -12.35 24.19 -12.11
N LYS A 220 -12.87 23.52 -11.08
CA LYS A 220 -14.31 23.35 -10.81
C LYS A 220 -15.12 22.90 -12.04
N PRO A 221 -14.71 21.81 -12.72
CA PRO A 221 -15.41 21.35 -13.91
C PRO A 221 -16.81 20.81 -13.55
N GLU A 222 -17.73 20.92 -14.50
CA GLU A 222 -19.01 20.22 -14.42
C GLU A 222 -18.78 18.74 -14.74
N THR A 223 -19.09 17.85 -13.79
CA THR A 223 -18.91 16.40 -13.92
C THR A 223 -20.21 15.63 -14.11
N GLY A 224 -21.36 16.33 -14.06
CA GLY A 224 -22.68 15.69 -14.07
C GLY A 224 -22.82 14.58 -13.03
N ASN A 225 -23.43 13.47 -13.44
CA ASN A 225 -23.62 12.25 -12.62
C ASN A 225 -22.51 11.21 -12.83
N ALA A 226 -21.37 11.59 -13.40
CA ALA A 226 -20.28 10.65 -13.65
C ALA A 226 -19.77 10.04 -12.34
N LYS A 227 -19.60 8.71 -12.34
CA LYS A 227 -18.99 7.97 -11.24
C LYS A 227 -17.48 8.21 -11.20
N LEU A 228 -16.88 8.09 -10.03
CA LEU A 228 -15.48 8.43 -9.80
C LEU A 228 -14.65 7.18 -9.51
N GLY A 229 -13.58 6.99 -10.28
CA GLY A 229 -12.58 5.95 -10.08
C GLY A 229 -11.26 6.52 -9.59
N ALA A 230 -10.60 5.81 -8.69
CA ALA A 230 -9.26 6.11 -8.22
C ALA A 230 -8.37 4.87 -8.35
N ILE A 231 -7.14 5.05 -8.83
CA ILE A 231 -6.16 3.96 -8.92
C ILE A 231 -5.85 3.32 -7.56
N GLY A 232 -6.00 4.07 -6.46
CA GLY A 232 -5.72 3.59 -5.12
C GLY A 232 -6.14 4.59 -4.04
N LYS A 233 -5.85 4.23 -2.78
CA LYS A 233 -6.32 4.91 -1.57
C LYS A 233 -5.91 6.39 -1.51
N SER A 234 -4.66 6.73 -1.78
CA SER A 234 -4.16 8.12 -1.75
C SER A 234 -4.86 9.02 -2.78
N THR A 235 -5.17 8.50 -3.97
CA THR A 235 -5.95 9.23 -4.97
C THR A 235 -7.42 9.37 -4.56
N ALA A 236 -7.99 8.35 -3.90
CA ALA A 236 -9.33 8.44 -3.33
C ALA A 236 -9.43 9.45 -2.18
N GLU A 237 -8.39 9.58 -1.35
CA GLU A 237 -8.28 10.61 -0.32
C GLU A 237 -8.18 12.01 -0.92
N ALA A 238 -7.44 12.17 -2.02
CA ALA A 238 -7.43 13.43 -2.76
C ALA A 238 -8.84 13.81 -3.23
N LEU A 239 -9.63 12.87 -3.76
CA LEU A 239 -11.03 13.14 -4.14
C LEU A 239 -11.86 13.63 -2.95
N ARG A 240 -11.65 13.05 -1.77
CA ARG A 240 -12.34 13.45 -0.54
C ARG A 240 -12.04 14.87 -0.11
N SER A 241 -10.82 15.36 -0.34
CA SER A 241 -10.47 16.76 -0.04
C SER A 241 -11.30 17.77 -0.84
N TYR A 242 -11.86 17.35 -1.99
CA TYR A 242 -12.82 18.12 -2.80
C TYR A 242 -14.28 17.76 -2.53
N GLY A 243 -14.58 17.08 -1.40
CA GLY A 243 -15.93 16.65 -1.05
C GLY A 243 -16.49 15.54 -1.95
N ARG A 244 -15.64 14.83 -2.71
CA ARG A 244 -16.03 13.75 -3.62
C ARG A 244 -15.69 12.38 -3.05
N ARG A 245 -16.48 11.36 -3.39
CA ARG A 245 -16.22 9.97 -3.01
C ARG A 245 -15.98 9.14 -4.27
N ALA A 246 -14.97 8.27 -4.22
CA ALA A 246 -14.71 7.32 -5.30
C ALA A 246 -15.70 6.15 -5.21
N ASP A 247 -16.35 5.83 -6.32
CA ASP A 247 -17.19 4.64 -6.52
C ASP A 247 -16.34 3.39 -6.80
N PHE A 248 -15.12 3.59 -7.31
CA PHE A 248 -14.13 2.53 -7.54
C PHE A 248 -12.77 2.94 -6.97
N ILE A 249 -12.14 2.06 -6.20
CA ILE A 249 -10.77 2.25 -5.69
C ILE A 249 -9.98 0.98 -5.98
N GLY A 250 -8.87 1.11 -6.71
CA GLY A 250 -7.96 -0.01 -6.96
C GLY A 250 -7.35 -0.55 -5.67
N ALA A 251 -7.32 -1.87 -5.54
CA ALA A 251 -6.88 -2.58 -4.33
C ALA A 251 -5.54 -3.34 -4.50
N SER A 252 -4.85 -3.16 -5.62
CA SER A 252 -3.58 -3.84 -5.95
C SER A 252 -2.50 -2.82 -6.26
N THR A 253 -1.23 -3.22 -6.18
CA THR A 253 -0.12 -2.46 -6.76
C THR A 253 0.02 -2.72 -8.28
N ASP A 254 -0.54 -3.82 -8.81
CA ASP A 254 -0.54 -4.06 -10.24
C ASP A 254 -1.55 -3.15 -10.97
N THR A 255 -1.03 -2.07 -11.58
CA THR A 255 -1.84 -1.11 -12.35
C THR A 255 -2.56 -1.74 -13.55
N ARG A 256 -2.03 -2.82 -14.14
CA ARG A 256 -2.70 -3.54 -15.23
C ARG A 256 -3.87 -4.35 -14.70
N LEU A 257 -3.71 -5.02 -13.56
CA LEU A 257 -4.82 -5.72 -12.91
C LEU A 257 -5.95 -4.76 -12.53
N ILE A 258 -5.62 -3.61 -11.92
CA ILE A 258 -6.62 -2.57 -11.63
C ILE A 258 -7.31 -2.10 -12.91
N GLY A 259 -6.55 -1.89 -13.98
CA GLY A 259 -7.10 -1.48 -15.26
C GLY A 259 -8.08 -2.51 -15.86
N LYS A 260 -7.77 -3.80 -15.76
CA LYS A 260 -8.67 -4.89 -16.19
C LYS A 260 -9.96 -4.93 -15.37
N GLN A 261 -9.84 -4.80 -14.04
CA GLN A 261 -10.99 -4.74 -13.14
C GLN A 261 -11.89 -3.54 -13.46
N PHE A 262 -11.29 -2.36 -13.66
CA PHE A 262 -12.01 -1.15 -13.99
C PHE A 262 -12.66 -1.21 -15.38
N ALA A 263 -11.94 -1.68 -16.40
CA ALA A 263 -12.49 -1.86 -17.75
C ALA A 263 -13.70 -2.81 -17.74
N SER A 264 -13.65 -3.88 -16.95
CA SER A 264 -14.76 -4.83 -16.79
C SER A 264 -16.00 -4.20 -16.13
N LEU A 265 -15.80 -3.17 -15.29
CA LEU A 265 -16.89 -2.47 -14.59
C LEU A 265 -17.69 -1.54 -15.51
N ILE A 266 -17.04 -0.89 -16.49
CA ILE A 266 -17.65 0.14 -17.35
C ILE A 266 -18.64 -0.45 -18.36
N LYS A 267 -18.50 -1.74 -18.71
CA LYS A 267 -19.33 -2.43 -19.72
C LYS A 267 -19.31 -1.67 -21.05
N SER A 268 -20.37 -0.94 -21.40
CA SER A 268 -20.52 -0.16 -22.64
C SER A 268 -20.37 1.36 -22.46
N GLY A 269 -20.15 1.84 -21.23
CA GLY A 269 -20.00 3.28 -20.95
C GLY A 269 -18.66 3.86 -21.43
N ARG A 270 -18.51 5.17 -21.25
CA ARG A 270 -17.25 5.90 -21.50
C ARG A 270 -16.59 6.32 -20.18
N ALA A 271 -15.27 6.34 -20.17
CA ALA A 271 -14.45 6.85 -19.08
C ALA A 271 -13.52 7.96 -19.57
N LEU A 272 -13.56 9.06 -18.82
CA LEU A 272 -12.57 10.13 -18.89
C LEU A 272 -11.39 9.83 -17.98
N PHE A 273 -10.19 10.09 -18.46
CA PHE A 273 -8.93 9.92 -17.74
C PHE A 273 -8.20 11.26 -17.66
N PRO A 274 -8.50 12.11 -16.67
CA PRO A 274 -7.65 13.24 -16.32
C PRO A 274 -6.26 12.74 -15.90
N GLN A 275 -5.21 13.20 -16.57
CA GLN A 275 -3.85 12.68 -16.38
C GLN A 275 -2.73 13.67 -16.71
N ALA A 276 -1.49 13.24 -16.49
CA ALA A 276 -0.30 13.92 -16.98
C ALA A 276 -0.25 13.87 -18.52
N LYS A 277 0.30 14.93 -19.14
CA LYS A 277 0.54 15.01 -20.59
C LYS A 277 1.21 13.77 -21.17
N ASP A 278 2.27 13.29 -20.52
CA ASP A 278 3.08 12.15 -20.94
C ASP A 278 2.76 10.87 -20.15
N SER A 279 1.48 10.65 -19.85
CA SER A 279 1.01 9.46 -19.13
C SER A 279 1.36 8.16 -19.86
N MET A 280 1.75 7.14 -19.10
CA MET A 280 1.98 5.78 -19.63
C MET A 280 0.70 5.07 -20.08
N ARG A 281 -0.49 5.61 -19.74
CA ARG A 281 -1.80 5.07 -20.14
C ARG A 281 -2.02 3.59 -19.76
N THR A 282 -1.41 3.11 -18.68
CA THR A 282 -1.40 1.67 -18.32
C THR A 282 -2.79 1.10 -18.08
N VAL A 283 -3.70 1.88 -17.47
CA VAL A 283 -5.10 1.53 -17.24
C VAL A 283 -5.88 1.52 -18.55
N GLN A 284 -5.75 2.59 -19.34
CA GLN A 284 -6.43 2.76 -20.63
C GLN A 284 -6.04 1.67 -21.65
N GLN A 285 -4.81 1.19 -21.58
CA GLN A 285 -4.34 0.08 -22.42
C GLN A 285 -5.15 -1.20 -22.20
N GLN A 286 -5.77 -1.40 -21.02
CA GLN A 286 -6.56 -2.59 -20.70
C GLN A 286 -7.98 -2.59 -21.29
N PHE A 287 -8.46 -1.46 -21.83
CA PHE A 287 -9.76 -1.38 -22.48
C PHE A 287 -9.73 -2.04 -23.85
N VAL A 288 -10.68 -2.94 -24.12
CA VAL A 288 -10.83 -3.60 -25.42
C VAL A 288 -11.33 -2.60 -26.47
N ASN A 289 -12.42 -1.88 -26.17
CA ASN A 289 -12.93 -0.82 -27.04
C ASN A 289 -12.27 0.53 -26.68
N LYS A 290 -11.47 1.09 -27.59
CA LYS A 290 -10.77 2.35 -27.39
C LYS A 290 -11.67 3.59 -27.45
N GLU A 291 -12.87 3.50 -28.04
CA GLU A 291 -13.85 4.61 -28.06
C GLU A 291 -14.40 4.94 -26.67
N GLN A 292 -14.29 3.97 -25.74
CA GLN A 292 -14.66 4.15 -24.34
C GLN A 292 -13.65 5.00 -23.57
N VAL A 293 -12.46 5.23 -24.11
CA VAL A 293 -11.37 5.89 -23.41
C VAL A 293 -11.23 7.33 -23.90
N LEU A 294 -11.44 8.28 -23.00
CA LEU A 294 -11.25 9.71 -23.25
C LEU A 294 -10.11 10.21 -22.40
N ASP A 295 -8.99 10.58 -23.01
CA ASP A 295 -7.86 11.14 -22.28
C ASP A 295 -7.99 12.66 -22.16
N LEU A 296 -7.64 13.19 -20.99
CA LEU A 296 -7.62 14.63 -20.73
C LEU A 296 -6.33 15.00 -19.99
N SER A 297 -5.41 15.69 -20.68
CA SER A 297 -4.20 16.19 -20.05
C SER A 297 -4.53 17.40 -19.18
N VAL A 298 -4.34 17.27 -17.87
CA VAL A 298 -4.66 18.33 -16.89
C VAL A 298 -3.42 18.93 -16.22
N TYR A 299 -2.26 18.29 -16.37
CA TYR A 299 -0.97 18.84 -15.96
C TYR A 299 0.18 18.25 -16.78
N GLU A 300 1.33 18.91 -16.76
CA GLU A 300 2.61 18.38 -17.23
C GLU A 300 3.63 18.32 -16.09
N THR A 301 4.55 17.38 -16.19
CA THR A 301 5.67 17.22 -15.26
C THR A 301 6.89 17.90 -15.84
N ILE A 302 7.54 18.76 -15.06
CA ILE A 302 8.73 19.50 -15.46
C ILE A 302 9.85 19.19 -14.49
N SER A 303 11.02 18.85 -15.03
CA SER A 303 12.23 18.63 -14.24
C SER A 303 12.74 19.93 -13.63
N LYS A 304 13.12 19.87 -12.36
CA LYS A 304 13.82 20.93 -11.64
C LYS A 304 15.33 20.62 -11.63
N PRO A 305 16.19 21.66 -11.58
CA PRO A 305 17.61 21.46 -11.37
C PRO A 305 17.87 20.63 -10.11
N VAL A 306 18.74 19.62 -10.23
CA VAL A 306 19.22 18.85 -9.08
C VAL A 306 20.26 19.71 -8.36
N GLU A 307 19.85 20.28 -7.23
CA GLU A 307 20.75 20.91 -6.27
C GLU A 307 21.58 19.85 -5.52
N ASP A 308 22.51 20.29 -4.68
CA ASP A 308 23.37 19.36 -3.97
C ASP A 308 22.60 18.52 -2.94
N THR A 309 22.39 17.25 -3.27
CA THR A 309 21.78 16.26 -2.39
C THR A 309 22.84 15.60 -1.50
N PRO A 310 22.59 15.45 -0.19
CA PRO A 310 23.52 14.74 0.69
C PRO A 310 23.65 13.29 0.26
N TYR A 311 24.82 12.69 0.49
CA TYR A 311 24.97 11.25 0.36
C TYR A 311 23.96 10.53 1.26
N SER A 312 23.39 9.43 0.77
CA SER A 312 22.50 8.58 1.56
C SER A 312 22.71 7.12 1.22
N ASP A 313 22.72 6.27 2.25
CA ASP A 313 22.91 4.82 2.11
C ASP A 313 21.76 4.19 1.33
N ILE A 314 20.54 4.70 1.51
CA ILE A 314 19.33 4.29 0.79
C ILE A 314 18.79 5.48 0.00
N ILE A 315 18.45 5.24 -1.28
CA ILE A 315 17.74 6.22 -2.12
C ILE A 315 16.42 5.61 -2.59
N LEU A 316 15.31 6.27 -2.24
CA LEU A 316 13.96 5.89 -2.62
C LEU A 316 13.44 6.81 -3.73
N PHE A 317 13.20 6.24 -4.90
CA PHE A 317 12.65 6.95 -6.04
C PHE A 317 11.12 6.83 -6.09
N THR A 318 10.43 7.96 -6.07
CA THR A 318 8.96 8.01 -5.99
C THR A 318 8.24 7.99 -7.34
N SER A 319 8.96 8.27 -8.43
CA SER A 319 8.41 8.28 -9.80
C SER A 319 9.52 8.12 -10.85
N PRO A 320 9.17 7.69 -12.09
CA PRO A 320 10.11 7.66 -13.22
C PRO A 320 10.76 9.02 -13.49
N SER A 321 9.97 10.09 -13.54
CA SER A 321 10.48 11.45 -13.82
C SER A 321 11.42 11.96 -12.73
N ASN A 322 11.19 11.63 -11.45
CA ASN A 322 12.15 11.95 -10.40
C ASN A 322 13.46 11.15 -10.55
N ALA A 323 13.40 9.90 -10.99
CA ALA A 323 14.59 9.10 -11.25
C ALA A 323 15.39 9.64 -12.43
N GLU A 324 14.74 10.00 -13.52
CA GLU A 324 15.35 10.66 -14.69
C GLU A 324 16.02 11.98 -14.29
N ALA A 325 15.28 12.89 -13.67
CA ALA A 325 15.79 14.18 -13.25
C ALA A 325 17.00 14.06 -12.31
N PHE A 326 16.96 13.14 -11.33
CA PHE A 326 18.10 12.88 -10.44
C PHE A 326 19.32 12.37 -11.20
N LEU A 327 19.12 11.42 -12.13
CA LEU A 327 20.19 10.73 -12.84
C LEU A 327 20.84 11.55 -13.97
N GLU A 328 20.20 12.64 -14.41
CA GLU A 328 20.80 13.61 -15.34
C GLU A 328 22.06 14.29 -14.75
N LYS A 329 22.10 14.48 -13.44
CA LYS A 329 23.18 15.23 -12.76
C LYS A 329 23.98 14.40 -11.77
N LYS A 330 23.41 13.34 -11.18
CA LYS A 330 24.10 12.50 -10.21
C LYS A 330 24.12 11.03 -10.64
N ARG A 331 25.23 10.36 -10.39
CA ARG A 331 25.35 8.91 -10.50
C ARG A 331 25.20 8.28 -9.12
N LEU A 332 24.52 7.15 -9.06
CA LEU A 332 24.40 6.36 -7.85
C LEU A 332 25.67 5.52 -7.70
N LYS A 333 26.15 5.37 -6.47
CA LYS A 333 27.30 4.52 -6.15
C LYS A 333 26.85 3.08 -5.91
N SER A 334 27.77 2.14 -6.09
CA SER A 334 27.45 0.70 -6.05
C SER A 334 27.05 0.19 -4.66
N GLU A 335 27.48 0.87 -3.60
CA GLU A 335 27.10 0.54 -2.22
C GLU A 335 25.69 1.01 -1.83
N GLN A 336 25.14 1.99 -2.56
CA GLN A 336 23.83 2.56 -2.25
C GLN A 336 22.71 1.57 -2.58
N LYS A 337 21.71 1.50 -1.71
CA LYS A 337 20.53 0.66 -1.90
C LYS A 337 19.43 1.49 -2.56
N ILE A 338 18.93 1.00 -3.68
CA ILE A 338 17.98 1.73 -4.51
C ILE A 338 16.59 1.12 -4.33
N ILE A 339 15.62 1.92 -3.89
CA ILE A 339 14.22 1.52 -3.79
C ILE A 339 13.44 2.25 -4.88
N ALA A 340 12.59 1.52 -5.60
CA ALA A 340 11.62 2.07 -6.54
C ALA A 340 10.20 1.97 -5.95
N MET A 341 9.44 3.06 -6.08
CA MET A 341 8.02 3.10 -5.73
C MET A 341 7.18 2.13 -6.58
N GLY A 342 7.57 1.84 -7.81
CA GLY A 342 6.83 0.91 -8.65
C GLY A 342 7.59 0.50 -9.90
N ASP A 343 6.99 -0.38 -10.69
CA ASP A 343 7.63 -1.04 -11.84
C ASP A 343 8.13 -0.05 -12.88
N ALA A 344 7.39 1.03 -13.14
CA ALA A 344 7.83 2.07 -14.07
C ALA A 344 9.11 2.75 -13.59
N THR A 345 9.18 3.08 -12.30
CA THR A 345 10.39 3.68 -11.70
C THR A 345 11.55 2.69 -11.71
N ALA A 346 11.29 1.42 -11.38
CA ALA A 346 12.29 0.37 -11.44
C ALA A 346 12.81 0.17 -12.87
N HIS A 347 11.92 0.23 -13.88
CA HIS A 347 12.30 0.13 -15.28
C HIS A 347 13.21 1.28 -15.71
N THR A 348 12.88 2.53 -15.36
CA THR A 348 13.73 3.70 -15.60
C THR A 348 15.11 3.55 -14.97
N LEU A 349 15.19 3.11 -13.71
CA LEU A 349 16.45 2.88 -13.01
C LEU A 349 17.29 1.76 -13.66
N LYS A 350 16.65 0.65 -14.06
CA LYS A 350 17.30 -0.46 -14.76
C LYS A 350 17.84 -0.04 -16.11
N LYS A 351 17.07 0.71 -16.89
CA LYS A 351 17.50 1.28 -18.18
C LYS A 351 18.69 2.22 -18.03
N ALA A 352 18.79 2.92 -16.91
CA ALA A 352 19.92 3.79 -16.57
C ALA A 352 21.17 3.06 -16.04
N GLY A 353 21.15 1.72 -15.99
CA GLY A 353 22.30 0.89 -15.60
C GLY A 353 22.30 0.40 -14.15
N TYR A 354 21.18 0.51 -13.42
CA TYR A 354 21.07 0.05 -12.03
C TYR A 354 20.12 -1.16 -11.92
N PRO A 355 20.63 -2.40 -12.06
CA PRO A 355 19.78 -3.60 -12.08
C PRO A 355 19.23 -3.98 -10.70
N SER A 356 19.97 -3.67 -9.63
CA SER A 356 19.65 -4.03 -8.25
C SER A 356 18.71 -3.01 -7.60
N VAL A 357 17.42 -3.18 -7.82
CA VAL A 357 16.36 -2.28 -7.32
C VAL A 357 15.40 -3.05 -6.43
N TYR A 358 15.20 -2.55 -5.20
CA TYR A 358 14.18 -3.02 -4.27
C TYR A 358 12.84 -2.39 -4.60
N HIS A 359 11.75 -3.11 -4.36
CA HIS A 359 10.39 -2.65 -4.58
C HIS A 359 9.67 -2.41 -3.26
N VAL A 360 8.80 -1.41 -3.23
CA VAL A 360 7.87 -1.21 -2.11
C VAL A 360 6.72 -2.23 -2.22
N PRO A 361 6.28 -2.84 -1.10
CA PRO A 361 5.15 -3.79 -1.11
C PRO A 361 3.79 -3.11 -1.33
N SER A 362 3.68 -1.83 -0.96
CA SER A 362 2.51 -0.97 -1.15
C SER A 362 2.95 0.48 -1.42
N TYR A 363 2.05 1.29 -1.98
CA TYR A 363 2.32 2.69 -2.37
C TYR A 363 2.00 3.72 -1.27
N ASP A 364 1.68 3.26 -0.06
CA ASP A 364 1.43 4.09 1.10
C ASP A 364 2.69 4.24 1.97
N GLU A 365 2.61 5.12 2.97
CA GLU A 365 3.75 5.42 3.85
C GLU A 365 4.28 4.17 4.59
N ILE A 366 3.40 3.21 4.91
CA ILE A 366 3.81 1.95 5.55
C ILE A 366 4.61 1.09 4.58
N GLY A 367 4.21 1.01 3.31
CA GLY A 367 4.99 0.33 2.27
C GLY A 367 6.38 0.91 2.08
N LEU A 368 6.51 2.24 2.14
CA LEU A 368 7.83 2.91 2.11
C LEU A 368 8.68 2.51 3.32
N LEU A 369 8.10 2.50 4.53
CA LEU A 369 8.79 2.08 5.74
C LEU A 369 9.23 0.61 5.66
N MET A 370 8.35 -0.27 5.19
CA MET A 370 8.66 -1.69 4.98
C MET A 370 9.86 -1.87 4.05
N ALA A 371 9.92 -1.13 2.94
CA ALA A 371 11.04 -1.21 2.01
C ALA A 371 12.36 -0.73 2.65
N VAL A 372 12.31 0.34 3.45
CA VAL A 372 13.52 0.89 4.11
C VAL A 372 14.03 0.00 5.25
N TYR A 373 13.16 -0.44 6.17
CA TYR A 373 13.56 -1.26 7.31
C TYR A 373 13.94 -2.70 6.93
N SER A 374 13.53 -3.18 5.76
CA SER A 374 13.79 -4.57 5.32
C SER A 374 15.11 -4.74 4.57
N ILE A 375 15.81 -3.66 4.24
CA ILE A 375 17.17 -3.65 3.70
C ILE A 375 18.15 -4.00 4.82
#